data_AF-A0A2J8KKP7-F1
#
_entry.id   AF-A0A2J8KKP7-F1
#
_cell.length_a   1.000
_cell.length_b   1.000
_cell.length_c   1.000
_cell.angle_alpha   90.00
_cell.angle_beta   90.00
_cell.angle_gamma   90.00
#
_symmetry.space_group_name_H-M   'P 1'
#
loop_
_entity.id
_entity.type
_entity.pdbx_description
1 polymer ?
#
loop_
_entity_poly.entity_id
_entity_poly.type
_entity_poly.pdbx_seq_one_letter_code
_entity_poly.pdbx_strand_id
1 'polypeptide(L)'
;MESGSTAASEEARSLRECELYVQKHNIQALLKDSIVQLCTARPERPMAFLREYFERLEKEEAKQIQNLQKAGTRTDSREDEISPPPPNPVVKGRRRRGAISAEVYTEEDAASYVRKVIPKDYKTMAALAKAIEKNVLFSHLDDNERSDIFDAMFSVS
;
A
#
# COMPACT_ATOMS: atom_id res chain seq x y z
N MET A 1 31.12 49.18 -13.58
CA MET A 1 29.91 48.35 -13.42
C MET A 1 30.37 46.90 -13.40
N GLU A 2 30.72 46.33 -12.23
CA GLU A 2 31.26 44.95 -12.15
C GLU A 2 30.88 44.22 -10.84
N SER A 3 29.88 44.68 -10.09
CA SER A 3 29.44 44.03 -8.84
C SER A 3 28.26 43.06 -9.01
N GLY A 4 27.65 42.98 -10.20
CA GLY A 4 26.51 42.10 -10.46
C GLY A 4 26.87 40.67 -10.90
N SER A 5 28.07 40.46 -11.45
CA SER A 5 28.47 39.17 -12.03
C SER A 5 28.96 38.16 -10.98
N THR A 6 29.59 38.64 -9.91
CA THR A 6 30.13 37.80 -8.82
C THR A 6 29.04 37.25 -7.92
N ALA A 7 28.04 38.06 -7.54
CA ALA A 7 26.93 37.63 -6.68
C ALA A 7 26.06 36.54 -7.35
N ALA A 8 25.75 36.68 -8.65
CA ALA A 8 25.01 35.67 -9.40
C ALA A 8 25.77 34.34 -9.54
N SER A 9 27.11 34.40 -9.62
CA SER A 9 27.99 33.23 -9.67
C SER A 9 28.06 32.49 -8.32
N GLU A 10 28.05 33.22 -7.21
CA GLU A 10 28.03 32.66 -5.85
C GLU A 10 26.68 32.00 -5.52
N GLU A 11 25.57 32.61 -5.93
CA GLU A 11 24.23 32.05 -5.78
C GLU A 11 24.05 30.76 -6.61
N ALA A 12 24.53 30.75 -7.85
CA ALA A 12 24.54 29.56 -8.69
C ALA A 12 25.42 28.43 -8.13
N ARG A 13 26.56 28.77 -7.51
CA ARG A 13 27.41 27.80 -6.81
C ARG A 13 26.68 27.20 -5.61
N SER A 14 26.01 28.04 -4.81
CA SER A 14 25.26 27.62 -3.62
C SER A 14 24.11 26.67 -3.98
N LEU A 15 23.39 26.95 -5.07
CA LEU A 15 22.33 26.06 -5.58
C LEU A 15 22.88 24.70 -6.01
N ARG A 16 24.02 24.69 -6.71
CA ARG A 16 24.67 23.45 -7.13
C ARG A 16 25.12 22.61 -5.95
N GLU A 17 25.63 23.23 -4.89
CA GLU A 17 26.01 22.53 -3.65
C GLU A 17 24.79 21.93 -2.94
N CYS A 18 23.67 22.64 -2.90
CA CYS A 18 22.40 22.12 -2.39
C CYS A 18 21.92 20.90 -3.19
N GLU A 19 21.96 20.95 -4.52
CA GLU A 19 21.59 19.83 -5.39
C GLU A 19 22.47 18.60 -5.15
N LEU A 20 23.78 18.80 -5.02
CA LEU A 20 24.73 17.74 -4.71
C LEU A 20 24.47 17.11 -3.34
N TYR A 21 24.15 17.93 -2.33
CA TYR A 21 23.79 17.41 -1.00
C TYR A 21 22.51 16.56 -1.05
N VAL A 22 21.49 17.04 -1.75
CA VAL A 22 20.23 16.33 -1.96
C VAL A 22 20.44 14.99 -2.66
N GLN A 23 21.29 14.95 -3.68
CA GLN A 23 21.63 13.72 -4.40
C GLN A 23 22.47 12.76 -3.53
N LYS A 24 23.52 13.27 -2.91
CA LYS A 24 24.46 12.48 -2.09
C LYS A 24 23.75 11.79 -0.92
N HIS A 25 22.82 12.48 -0.26
CA HIS A 25 22.08 11.95 0.87
C HIS A 25 20.70 11.38 0.47
N ASN A 26 20.44 11.26 -0.83
CA ASN A 26 19.19 10.72 -1.38
C ASN A 26 17.92 11.33 -0.75
N ILE A 27 17.95 12.63 -0.44
CA ILE A 27 16.94 13.32 0.38
C ILE A 27 15.56 13.27 -0.27
N GLN A 28 15.50 13.35 -1.61
CA GLN A 28 14.23 13.28 -2.33
C GLN A 28 13.51 11.94 -2.13
N ALA A 29 14.23 10.82 -2.19
CA ALA A 29 13.62 9.51 -1.99
C ALA A 29 13.17 9.35 -0.53
N LEU A 30 14.03 9.72 0.42
CA LEU A 30 13.75 9.67 1.85
C LEU A 30 12.45 10.42 2.22
N LEU A 31 12.28 11.65 1.73
CA LEU A 31 11.09 12.46 2.01
C LEU A 31 9.85 11.92 1.27
N LYS A 32 9.99 11.43 0.04
CA LYS A 32 8.88 10.80 -0.70
C LYS A 32 8.35 9.58 0.05
N ASP A 33 9.24 8.69 0.50
CA ASP A 33 8.85 7.49 1.25
C ASP A 33 8.22 7.86 2.59
N SER A 34 8.72 8.88 3.27
CA SER A 34 8.13 9.39 4.51
C SER A 34 6.68 9.86 4.31
N ILE A 35 6.40 10.53 3.19
CA ILE A 35 5.03 10.95 2.82
C ILE A 35 4.16 9.73 2.51
N VAL A 36 4.67 8.74 1.76
CA VAL A 36 3.95 7.50 1.46
C VAL A 36 3.57 6.78 2.76
N GLN A 37 4.49 6.69 3.71
CA GLN A 37 4.26 6.05 5.01
C GLN A 37 3.21 6.79 5.84
N LEU A 38 3.22 8.14 5.84
CA LEU A 38 2.17 8.95 6.48
C LEU A 38 0.80 8.71 5.85
N CYS A 39 0.71 8.73 4.52
CA CYS A 39 -0.54 8.54 3.80
C CYS A 39 -1.11 7.12 3.95
N THR A 40 -0.23 6.14 4.16
CA THR A 40 -0.58 4.73 4.37
C THR A 40 -1.05 4.48 5.79
N ALA A 41 -0.28 4.93 6.79
CA ALA A 41 -0.56 4.67 8.21
C ALA A 41 -1.64 5.60 8.80
N ARG A 42 -1.82 6.80 8.23
CA ARG A 42 -2.75 7.86 8.70
C ARG A 42 -2.76 8.04 10.23
N PRO A 43 -1.60 8.27 10.86
CA PRO A 43 -1.52 8.40 12.31
C PRO A 43 -2.20 9.68 12.80
N GLU A 44 -2.79 9.64 13.99
CA GLU A 44 -3.38 10.83 14.65
C GLU A 44 -2.34 11.92 14.96
N ARG A 45 -1.07 11.53 15.14
CA ARG A 45 0.05 12.44 15.42
C ARG A 45 1.18 12.31 14.37
N PRO A 46 1.07 12.98 13.21
CA PRO A 46 2.04 12.87 12.10
C PRO A 46 3.49 13.12 12.48
N MET A 47 3.75 14.15 13.31
CA MET A 47 5.11 14.50 13.72
C MET A 47 5.76 13.45 14.63
N ALA A 48 4.96 12.80 15.50
CA ALA A 48 5.47 11.72 16.36
C ALA A 48 5.83 10.49 15.52
N PHE A 49 4.97 10.13 14.56
CA PHE A 49 5.21 9.04 13.62
C PHE A 49 6.48 9.25 12.80
N LEU A 50 6.69 10.46 12.24
CA LEU A 50 7.88 10.76 11.45
C LEU A 50 9.17 10.61 12.27
N ARG A 51 9.18 11.10 13.52
CA ARG A 51 10.33 10.95 14.41
C ARG A 51 10.67 9.47 14.63
N GLU A 52 9.69 8.66 14.98
CA GLU A 52 9.88 7.22 15.18
C GLU A 52 10.25 6.49 13.88
N TYR A 53 9.75 6.97 12.74
CA TYR A 53 10.07 6.43 11.42
C TYR A 53 11.53 6.66 11.06
N PHE A 54 12.03 7.88 11.18
CA PHE A 54 13.44 8.19 10.90
C PHE A 54 14.39 7.50 11.91
N GLU A 55 14.03 7.42 13.19
CA GLU A 55 14.83 6.68 14.18
C GLU A 55 14.95 5.18 13.81
N ARG A 56 13.90 4.60 13.23
CA ARG A 56 13.95 3.20 12.76
C ARG A 56 14.86 3.05 11.55
N LEU A 57 14.81 4.00 10.61
CA LEU A 57 15.69 3.99 9.43
C LEU A 57 17.16 4.10 9.82
N GLU A 58 17.51 4.99 10.76
CA GLU A 58 18.88 5.12 11.27
C GLU A 58 19.39 3.81 11.90
N LYS A 59 18.54 3.11 12.65
CA LYS A 59 18.88 1.80 13.23
C LYS A 59 19.10 0.72 12.16
N GLU A 60 18.35 0.78 11.06
CA GLU A 60 18.51 -0.16 9.95
C GLU A 60 19.82 0.09 9.18
N GLU A 61 20.13 1.36 8.93
CA GLU A 61 21.40 1.79 8.32
C GLU A 61 22.60 1.33 9.17
N ALA A 62 22.55 1.55 10.49
CA ALA A 62 23.59 1.11 11.41
C ALA A 62 23.81 -0.41 11.39
N LYS A 63 22.72 -1.20 11.32
CA LYS A 63 22.80 -2.67 11.21
C LYS A 63 23.39 -3.11 9.87
N GLN A 64 23.05 -2.43 8.77
CA GLN A 64 23.55 -2.74 7.45
C GLN A 64 25.07 -2.53 7.37
N ILE A 65 25.56 -1.43 7.96
CA ILE A 65 27.00 -1.13 8.08
C ILE A 65 27.71 -2.20 8.93
N GLN A 66 27.14 -2.58 10.07
CA GLN A 66 27.71 -3.64 10.93
C GLN A 66 27.78 -5.00 10.23
N ASN A 67 26.78 -5.34 9.41
CA ASN A 67 26.77 -6.59 8.65
C ASN A 67 27.83 -6.60 7.55
N LEU A 68 28.07 -5.46 6.88
CA LEU A 68 29.17 -5.33 5.91
C LEU A 68 30.54 -5.54 6.55
N GLN A 69 30.74 -5.03 7.76
CA GLN A 69 32.01 -5.20 8.49
C GLN A 69 32.23 -6.64 8.98
N LYS A 70 31.16 -7.36 9.36
CA LYS A 70 31.25 -8.78 9.73
C LYS A 70 31.57 -9.70 8.57
N ALA A 71 31.18 -9.35 7.35
CA ALA A 71 31.51 -10.12 6.15
C ALA A 71 33.01 -10.01 5.76
N GLY A 72 33.73 -8.99 6.23
CA GLY A 72 35.12 -8.70 5.83
C GLY A 72 36.24 -9.41 6.62
N THR A 73 35.94 -10.36 7.51
CA THR A 73 36.96 -10.97 8.42
C THR A 73 37.30 -12.44 8.14
N ARG A 74 36.86 -13.03 7.03
CA ARG A 74 37.34 -14.35 6.57
C ARG A 74 38.32 -14.18 5.41
N THR A 75 39.60 -14.37 5.68
CA THR A 75 40.70 -14.27 4.71
C THR A 75 40.80 -15.51 3.80
N ASP A 76 41.00 -15.20 2.52
CA ASP A 76 41.86 -15.87 1.52
C ASP A 76 41.32 -17.04 0.65
N SER A 77 41.62 -16.90 -0.65
CA SER A 77 41.57 -17.87 -1.75
C SER A 77 40.22 -18.28 -2.33
N ARG A 78 39.77 -17.58 -3.40
CA ARG A 78 39.47 -18.13 -4.74
C ARG A 78 38.67 -17.14 -5.60
N GLU A 79 39.32 -16.70 -6.68
CA GLU A 79 38.88 -16.64 -8.09
C GLU A 79 37.51 -16.00 -8.42
N ASP A 80 37.55 -15.06 -9.37
CA ASP A 80 36.45 -14.48 -10.12
C ASP A 80 35.17 -15.34 -10.22
N GLU A 81 34.18 -15.05 -9.39
CA GLU A 81 32.78 -15.23 -9.76
C GLU A 81 32.03 -13.93 -9.46
N ILE A 82 31.91 -13.11 -10.50
CA ILE A 82 30.90 -12.05 -10.55
C ILE A 82 29.55 -12.74 -10.42
N SER A 83 29.05 -12.83 -9.21
CA SER A 83 27.65 -13.17 -8.98
C SER A 83 26.83 -12.09 -9.68
N PRO A 84 25.97 -12.44 -10.65
CA PRO A 84 25.11 -11.45 -11.28
C PRO A 84 24.28 -10.79 -10.17
N PRO A 85 24.08 -9.46 -10.23
CA PRO A 85 23.26 -8.78 -9.24
C PRO A 85 21.91 -9.49 -9.16
N PRO A 86 21.36 -9.69 -7.94
CA PRO A 86 20.05 -10.31 -7.78
C PRO A 86 19.07 -9.58 -8.70
N PRO A 87 18.23 -10.30 -9.47
CA PRO A 87 17.33 -9.66 -10.41
C PRO A 87 16.47 -8.67 -9.63
N ASN A 88 16.69 -7.37 -9.87
CA ASN A 88 15.83 -6.32 -9.35
C ASN A 88 14.39 -6.78 -9.60
N PRO A 89 13.52 -6.84 -8.57
CA PRO A 89 12.13 -7.18 -8.79
C PRO A 89 11.64 -6.18 -9.81
N VAL A 90 11.45 -6.65 -11.05
CA VAL A 90 11.03 -5.81 -12.16
C VAL A 90 9.81 -5.10 -11.65
N VAL A 91 9.91 -3.78 -11.45
CA VAL A 91 8.80 -2.96 -11.01
C VAL A 91 7.76 -3.13 -12.11
N LYS A 92 6.85 -4.10 -11.93
CA LYS A 92 5.81 -4.41 -12.91
C LYS A 92 5.01 -3.13 -12.99
N GLY A 93 5.26 -2.36 -14.06
CA GLY A 93 4.58 -1.11 -14.32
C GLY A 93 3.09 -1.33 -14.11
N ARG A 94 2.45 -0.40 -13.41
CA ARG A 94 1.04 -0.50 -13.03
C ARG A 94 0.22 -0.87 -14.27
N ARG A 95 -0.29 -2.10 -14.31
CA ARG A 95 -1.11 -2.57 -15.42
C ARG A 95 -2.37 -1.71 -15.48
N ARG A 96 -2.80 -1.34 -16.69
CA ARG A 96 -4.12 -0.74 -16.89
C ARG A 96 -5.18 -1.73 -16.41
N ARG A 97 -6.14 -1.25 -15.62
CA ARG A 97 -7.26 -2.07 -15.15
C ARG A 97 -8.34 -2.07 -16.23
N GLY A 98 -8.88 -3.25 -16.54
CA GLY A 98 -10.07 -3.38 -17.39
C GLY A 98 -11.34 -2.92 -16.67
N ALA A 99 -12.38 -2.63 -17.43
CA ALA A 99 -13.71 -2.36 -16.88
C ALA A 99 -14.44 -3.65 -16.50
N ILE A 100 -15.40 -3.54 -15.57
CA ILE A 100 -16.33 -4.61 -15.19
C ILE A 100 -17.76 -4.08 -15.34
N SER A 101 -18.67 -4.91 -15.84
CA SER A 101 -20.10 -4.59 -15.95
C SER A 101 -20.92 -5.82 -15.56
N ALA A 102 -21.98 -5.59 -14.79
CA ALA A 102 -23.02 -6.59 -14.56
C ALA A 102 -24.03 -6.59 -15.73
N GLU A 103 -24.98 -7.52 -15.67
CA GLU A 103 -26.16 -7.52 -16.54
C GLU A 103 -27.10 -6.34 -16.22
N VAL A 104 -27.93 -5.99 -17.19
CA VAL A 104 -28.92 -4.90 -17.05
C VAL A 104 -30.23 -5.50 -16.57
N TYR A 105 -30.74 -5.03 -15.44
CA TYR A 105 -32.09 -5.36 -14.96
C TYR A 105 -33.10 -4.33 -15.47
N THR A 106 -34.22 -4.77 -16.02
CA THR A 106 -35.35 -3.92 -16.38
C THR A 106 -36.43 -3.89 -15.29
N GLU A 107 -37.40 -2.99 -15.41
CA GLU A 107 -38.53 -2.93 -14.47
C GLU A 107 -39.39 -4.19 -14.56
N GLU A 108 -39.49 -4.80 -15.75
CA GLU A 108 -40.20 -6.06 -15.97
C GLU A 108 -39.50 -7.24 -15.28
N ASP A 109 -38.17 -7.26 -15.21
CA ASP A 109 -37.41 -8.29 -14.50
C ASP A 109 -37.71 -8.26 -13.00
N ALA A 110 -37.71 -7.06 -12.40
CA ALA A 110 -38.02 -6.89 -10.99
C ALA A 110 -39.48 -7.25 -10.68
N ALA A 111 -40.42 -6.88 -11.56
CA ALA A 111 -41.84 -7.17 -11.37
C ALA A 111 -42.19 -8.65 -11.57
N SER A 112 -41.45 -9.37 -12.43
CA SER A 112 -41.67 -10.79 -12.71
C SER A 112 -40.86 -11.72 -11.80
N TYR A 113 -39.98 -11.19 -10.96
CA TYR A 113 -39.14 -11.99 -10.06
C TYR A 113 -39.96 -12.74 -9.00
N VAL A 114 -39.84 -14.06 -9.00
CA VAL A 114 -40.46 -14.93 -7.98
C VAL A 114 -39.46 -15.16 -6.85
N ARG A 115 -39.75 -14.60 -5.66
CA ARG A 115 -38.90 -14.77 -4.48
C ARG A 115 -38.79 -16.24 -4.10
N LYS A 116 -37.54 -16.72 -3.97
CA LYS A 116 -37.25 -18.10 -3.59
C LYS A 116 -37.19 -18.22 -2.08
N VAL A 117 -37.96 -19.14 -1.51
CA VAL A 117 -37.96 -19.42 -0.06
C VAL A 117 -37.44 -20.81 0.21
N ILE A 118 -36.28 -20.90 0.85
CA ILE A 118 -35.64 -22.14 1.28
C ILE A 118 -35.74 -22.21 2.81
N PRO A 119 -36.47 -23.19 3.37
CA PRO A 119 -36.65 -23.31 4.81
C PRO A 119 -35.33 -23.43 5.57
N LYS A 120 -35.18 -22.65 6.63
CA LYS A 120 -34.01 -22.65 7.52
C LYS A 120 -34.48 -22.64 8.97
N ASP A 121 -33.73 -23.32 9.82
CA ASP A 121 -33.97 -23.27 11.26
C ASP A 121 -33.40 -21.98 11.86
N TYR A 122 -33.90 -21.63 13.06
CA TYR A 122 -33.49 -20.42 13.75
C TYR A 122 -31.97 -20.35 14.01
N LYS A 123 -31.31 -21.48 14.27
CA LYS A 123 -29.86 -21.48 14.53
C LYS A 123 -29.09 -21.13 13.26
N THR A 124 -29.45 -21.72 12.12
CA THR A 124 -28.84 -21.38 10.82
C THR A 124 -29.10 -19.91 10.48
N MET A 125 -30.33 -19.44 10.69
CA MET A 125 -30.69 -18.04 10.46
C MET A 125 -29.85 -17.05 11.27
N ALA A 126 -29.72 -17.29 12.58
CA ALA A 126 -28.89 -16.46 13.46
C ALA A 126 -27.40 -16.51 13.07
N ALA A 127 -26.90 -17.69 12.68
CA ALA A 127 -25.52 -17.85 12.24
C ALA A 127 -25.24 -17.08 10.95
N LEU A 128 -26.15 -17.15 9.97
CA LEU A 128 -26.06 -16.38 8.72
C LEU A 128 -26.06 -14.87 9.01
N ALA A 129 -27.02 -14.40 9.81
CA ALA A 129 -27.12 -13.00 10.20
C ALA A 129 -25.82 -12.47 10.83
N LYS A 130 -25.22 -13.25 11.73
CA LYS A 130 -23.95 -12.90 12.35
C LYS A 130 -22.76 -12.95 11.37
N ALA A 131 -22.76 -13.90 10.44
CA ALA A 131 -21.68 -14.06 9.47
C ALA A 131 -21.58 -12.89 8.49
N ILE A 132 -22.72 -12.31 8.09
CA ILE A 132 -22.77 -11.23 7.10
C ILE A 132 -22.91 -9.82 7.71
N GLU A 133 -23.04 -9.69 9.03
CA GLU A 133 -23.26 -8.42 9.74
C GLU A 133 -22.26 -7.32 9.35
N LYS A 134 -20.98 -7.68 9.15
CA LYS A 134 -19.91 -6.74 8.79
C LYS A 134 -19.61 -6.70 7.29
N ASN A 135 -20.41 -7.38 6.46
CA ASN A 135 -20.22 -7.38 5.01
C ASN A 135 -20.90 -6.15 4.40
N VAL A 136 -20.14 -5.36 3.63
CA VAL A 136 -20.60 -4.10 3.02
C VAL A 136 -21.83 -4.27 2.13
N LEU A 137 -21.99 -5.43 1.48
CA LEU A 137 -23.14 -5.70 0.61
C LEU A 137 -24.46 -5.89 1.39
N PHE A 138 -24.39 -6.11 2.70
CA PHE A 138 -25.54 -6.42 3.56
C PHE A 138 -25.73 -5.44 4.72
N SER A 139 -24.73 -4.59 5.00
CA SER A 139 -24.71 -3.70 6.16
C SER A 139 -25.78 -2.60 6.18
N HIS A 140 -26.45 -2.37 5.05
CA HIS A 140 -27.43 -1.30 4.88
C HIS A 140 -28.81 -1.82 4.44
N LEU A 141 -29.02 -3.13 4.45
CA LEU A 141 -30.31 -3.72 4.17
C LEU A 141 -31.21 -3.60 5.40
N ASP A 142 -32.49 -3.31 5.17
CA ASP A 142 -33.49 -3.39 6.24
C ASP A 142 -33.80 -4.85 6.62
N ASP A 143 -34.55 -5.06 7.70
CA ASP A 143 -34.84 -6.42 8.18
C ASP A 143 -35.68 -7.25 7.20
N ASN A 144 -36.51 -6.61 6.35
CA ASN A 144 -37.31 -7.30 5.34
C ASN A 144 -36.42 -7.76 4.18
N GLU A 145 -35.56 -6.88 3.66
CA GLU A 145 -34.59 -7.18 2.61
C GLU A 145 -33.63 -8.28 3.06
N ARG A 146 -33.14 -8.21 4.30
CA ARG A 146 -32.27 -9.27 4.87
C ARG A 146 -33.00 -10.61 4.93
N SER A 147 -34.26 -10.61 5.35
CA SER A 147 -35.08 -11.83 5.37
C SER A 147 -35.27 -12.41 3.96
N ASP A 148 -35.63 -11.57 2.98
CA ASP A 148 -35.83 -11.98 1.58
C ASP A 148 -34.55 -12.62 1.00
N ILE A 149 -33.38 -12.05 1.29
CA ILE A 149 -32.11 -12.63 0.83
C ILE A 149 -31.81 -13.95 1.53
N PHE A 150 -32.02 -14.02 2.86
CA PHE A 150 -31.78 -15.25 3.60
C PHE A 150 -32.66 -16.39 3.10
N ASP A 151 -33.92 -16.11 2.78
CA ASP A 151 -34.84 -17.08 2.19
C ASP A 151 -34.30 -17.65 0.88
N ALA A 152 -33.68 -16.82 0.04
CA ALA A 152 -33.11 -17.23 -1.25
C ALA A 152 -31.79 -18.03 -1.14
N MET A 153 -31.07 -17.96 -0.02
CA MET A 153 -29.79 -18.67 0.16
C MET A 153 -30.00 -20.20 0.16
N PHE A 154 -29.26 -20.91 -0.70
CA PHE A 154 -29.28 -22.37 -0.81
C PHE A 154 -28.04 -23.00 -0.19
N SER A 155 -28.18 -24.23 0.31
CA SER A 155 -27.05 -25.00 0.82
C SER A 155 -26.09 -25.36 -0.30
N VAL A 156 -24.79 -25.19 -0.05
CA VAL A 156 -23.73 -25.70 -0.92
C VAL A 156 -23.08 -26.89 -0.20
N SER A 157 -23.05 -28.03 -0.88
CA SER A 157 -22.41 -29.27 -0.42
C SER A 157 -20.94 -29.33 -0.82
#